data_AF-A0A9E0IV27-F1
#
_entry.id   AF-A0A9E0IV27-F1
#
_cell.length_a   1.000
_cell.length_b   1.000
_cell.length_c   1.000
_cell.angle_alpha   90.00
_cell.angle_beta   90.00
_cell.angle_gamma   90.00
#
_symmetry.space_group_name_H-M   'P 1'
#
loop_
_entity.id
_entity.type
_entity.pdbx_description
1 polymer ?
#
loop_
_entity_poly.entity_id
_entity_poly.type
_entity_poly.pdbx_seq_one_letter_code
_entity_poly.pdbx_strand_id
1 'polypeptide(L)'
;MKARAPRYPFPFVGEGIATARKALSVFVVFARPRVRQPSGVLPKVFTFRKQHSPVVLEAGHVGELAWAVARSYGRPGPRAEHGDASVAQWTTFGKDISRWLRALHEVAPIAFVVLPADDEYGTSFGRWHTWSSLRAGPEGAWGTAVRALVAKGAPRGLRGVARWVFDQYRRDLAMLAEDEQRAKLDALPAEARRLLARHGGIPDVVAAAPDPATPSLATMRAAFATVRGQDGDREERFKHALDAPQDDSGPSLWDFATTLDEQGHRGEAADVCLEALRGPVEYPDHWHNLVIQMLVQAGRHDEARARLPAALLHTPLYASERLMPAWIELLDAAGRQLDAAAVFHGAAKHISYFSSLADGAGAERAKLTRASAALRRRFAELWREAVQPAWQLTTLSDDALWNATSNAGKVGCSDLAAAASSERERRAAERLGRLEDDGEVEAGTFVAPPFDTATEAQFDRVLATLPQLDEVSAEKMFAWAYSATDEDEGRERKVYQALTRSRPPAKKARRYHWLMDLNNAIIMTWRRKQLDLSLQLVELAAPHAHENPHLFHAAACTYVSLGRLDEAFAQVVGAVEHRYSELAALKRDTDLGPLLTWPTFKALFASRRT
;
A
#
# COMPACT_ATOMS: atom_id res chain seq x y z
N MET A 1 -22.91 29.86 -10.13
CA MET A 1 -22.39 29.50 -11.48
C MET A 1 -23.36 28.52 -12.14
N LYS A 2 -23.85 28.79 -13.36
CA LYS A 2 -24.64 27.79 -14.11
C LYS A 2 -23.72 26.64 -14.51
N ALA A 3 -24.01 25.43 -14.07
CA ALA A 3 -23.24 24.24 -14.42
C ALA A 3 -23.22 24.07 -15.95
N ARG A 4 -22.03 24.07 -16.55
CA ARG A 4 -21.86 23.65 -17.95
C ARG A 4 -22.38 22.22 -18.09
N ALA A 5 -23.00 21.91 -19.24
CA ALA A 5 -23.48 20.57 -19.56
C ALA A 5 -22.38 19.51 -19.27
N PRO A 6 -22.75 18.32 -18.77
CA PRO A 6 -21.78 17.31 -18.36
C PRO A 6 -20.92 16.88 -19.56
N ARG A 7 -19.60 16.76 -19.34
CA ARG A 7 -18.66 16.34 -20.40
C ARG A 7 -19.01 14.94 -20.90
N TYR A 8 -19.46 14.05 -20.02
CA TYR A 8 -19.84 12.69 -20.37
C TYR A 8 -21.37 12.52 -20.37
N PRO A 9 -21.94 11.70 -21.27
CA PRO A 9 -23.37 11.37 -21.25
C PRO A 9 -23.74 10.38 -20.12
N PHE A 10 -22.80 10.05 -19.23
CA PHE A 10 -22.94 9.09 -18.13
C PHE A 10 -22.12 9.54 -16.91
N PRO A 11 -22.45 9.06 -15.69
CA PRO A 11 -21.62 9.25 -14.49
C PRO A 11 -20.22 8.63 -14.64
N PHE A 12 -19.19 9.38 -14.26
CA PHE A 12 -17.81 8.90 -14.24
C PHE A 12 -17.19 9.14 -12.85
N VAL A 13 -17.17 8.08 -12.04
CA VAL A 13 -16.56 8.07 -10.72
C VAL A 13 -15.04 7.90 -10.87
N GLY A 14 -14.28 8.82 -10.29
CA GLY A 14 -12.82 8.86 -10.49
C GLY A 14 -12.36 9.73 -11.66
N GLU A 15 -13.19 10.63 -12.20
CA GLU A 15 -12.74 11.59 -13.22
C GLU A 15 -11.60 12.46 -12.68
N GLY A 16 -10.49 12.55 -13.42
CA GLY A 16 -9.26 13.20 -12.98
C GLY A 16 -8.08 12.94 -13.90
N ILE A 17 -6.92 13.51 -13.59
CA ILE A 17 -5.66 13.06 -14.19
C ILE A 17 -5.25 11.81 -13.40
N ALA A 18 -5.38 10.65 -14.03
CA ALA A 18 -4.89 9.40 -13.46
C ALA A 18 -3.35 9.42 -13.50
N THR A 19 -2.70 10.00 -12.50
CA THR A 19 -1.24 10.03 -12.35
C THR A 19 -0.69 8.77 -11.68
N ALA A 20 -1.43 7.66 -11.74
CA ALA A 20 -0.99 6.39 -11.17
C ALA A 20 0.35 5.97 -11.80
N ARG A 21 1.38 5.75 -10.98
CA ARG A 21 2.70 5.36 -11.48
C ARG A 21 2.72 3.93 -12.00
N LYS A 22 2.06 3.01 -11.29
CA LYS A 22 2.11 1.57 -11.56
C LYS A 22 0.93 1.11 -12.43
N ALA A 23 -0.26 0.92 -11.85
CA ALA A 23 -1.35 0.26 -12.55
C ALA A 23 -2.55 1.19 -12.74
N LEU A 24 -3.35 0.91 -13.77
CA LEU A 24 -4.66 1.53 -13.94
C LEU A 24 -5.66 0.50 -14.40
N SER A 25 -6.80 0.45 -13.72
CA SER A 25 -7.96 -0.35 -14.13
C SER A 25 -9.17 0.56 -14.28
N VAL A 26 -9.80 0.56 -15.45
CA VAL A 26 -11.04 1.29 -15.70
C VAL A 26 -12.17 0.29 -15.85
N PHE A 27 -13.11 0.34 -14.90
CA PHE A 27 -14.30 -0.48 -14.91
C PHE A 27 -15.44 0.29 -15.56
N VAL A 28 -15.94 -0.23 -16.68
CA VAL A 28 -17.07 0.30 -17.41
C VAL A 28 -18.27 -0.60 -17.16
N VAL A 29 -19.33 -0.02 -16.62
CA VAL A 29 -20.57 -0.75 -16.35
C VAL A 29 -21.66 -0.25 -17.28
N PHE A 30 -22.30 -1.18 -17.99
CA PHE A 30 -23.34 -0.88 -18.97
C PHE A 30 -24.74 -0.95 -18.35
N ALA A 31 -25.64 -0.08 -18.81
CA ALA A 31 -27.03 -0.02 -18.36
C ALA A 31 -27.84 -1.25 -18.81
N ARG A 32 -27.39 -1.94 -19.86
CA ARG A 32 -28.00 -3.18 -20.38
C ARG A 32 -26.90 -4.16 -20.79
N PRO A 33 -27.18 -5.48 -20.77
CA PRO A 33 -26.26 -6.49 -21.28
C PRO A 33 -25.80 -6.13 -22.69
N ARG A 34 -24.48 -6.16 -22.89
CA ARG A 34 -23.89 -5.86 -24.17
C ARG A 34 -23.94 -7.10 -25.07
N VAL A 35 -24.45 -6.93 -26.29
CA VAL A 35 -24.63 -8.03 -27.25
C VAL A 35 -23.37 -8.28 -28.08
N ARG A 36 -22.53 -7.26 -28.30
CA ARG A 36 -21.28 -7.40 -29.08
C ARG A 36 -20.20 -6.43 -28.61
N GLN A 37 -18.95 -6.89 -28.56
CA GLN A 37 -17.81 -6.02 -28.32
C GLN A 37 -17.53 -5.20 -29.58
N PRO A 38 -17.48 -3.86 -29.51
CA PRO A 38 -16.96 -3.07 -30.60
C PRO A 38 -15.47 -3.36 -30.69
N SER A 39 -15.04 -3.55 -31.93
CA SER A 39 -13.67 -3.36 -32.38
C SER A 39 -13.32 -1.88 -32.29
N GLY A 40 -13.32 -1.35 -31.07
CA GLY A 40 -12.88 0.00 -30.77
C GLY A 40 -11.39 0.00 -30.48
N VAL A 41 -10.71 1.06 -30.87
CA VAL A 41 -9.30 1.31 -30.53
C VAL A 41 -9.24 1.50 -29.01
N LEU A 42 -8.71 0.50 -28.30
CA LEU A 42 -8.31 0.67 -26.90
C LEU A 42 -7.31 1.83 -26.82
N PRO A 43 -7.32 2.64 -25.75
CA PRO A 43 -6.22 3.57 -25.50
C PRO A 43 -4.89 2.84 -25.66
N LYS A 44 -3.92 3.45 -26.35
CA LYS A 44 -2.66 2.77 -26.75
C LYS A 44 -1.92 2.10 -25.58
N VAL A 45 -2.09 2.67 -24.40
CA VAL A 45 -1.44 2.23 -23.16
C VAL A 45 -2.14 1.02 -22.54
N PHE A 46 -3.42 0.79 -22.81
CA PHE A 46 -4.13 -0.34 -22.21
C PHE A 46 -3.59 -1.65 -22.77
N THR A 47 -2.97 -2.45 -21.90
CA THR A 47 -2.40 -3.76 -22.23
C THR A 47 -3.39 -4.89 -22.05
N PHE A 48 -4.48 -4.65 -21.33
CA PHE A 48 -5.50 -5.66 -21.11
C PHE A 48 -6.92 -5.11 -21.23
N ARG A 49 -7.81 -6.05 -21.53
CA ARG A 49 -9.25 -5.87 -21.55
C ARG A 49 -9.89 -7.17 -21.10
N LYS A 50 -10.79 -7.11 -20.12
CA LYS A 50 -11.43 -8.27 -19.52
C LYS A 50 -12.92 -8.03 -19.35
N GLN A 51 -13.74 -8.87 -19.98
CA GLN A 51 -15.19 -8.86 -19.75
C GLN A 51 -15.50 -9.77 -18.55
N HIS A 52 -15.98 -9.20 -17.45
CA HIS A 52 -16.30 -10.00 -16.25
C HIS A 52 -17.73 -10.54 -16.26
N SER A 53 -18.64 -9.81 -16.90
CA SER A 53 -20.05 -10.19 -17.07
C SER A 53 -20.62 -9.47 -18.29
N PRO A 54 -21.83 -9.80 -18.78
CA PRO A 54 -22.45 -9.08 -19.90
C PRO A 54 -22.61 -7.57 -19.70
N VAL A 55 -22.54 -7.09 -18.45
CA VAL A 55 -22.70 -5.67 -18.10
C VAL A 55 -21.43 -5.02 -17.55
N VAL A 56 -20.37 -5.77 -17.27
CA VAL A 56 -19.12 -5.22 -16.70
C VAL A 56 -17.92 -5.53 -17.59
N LEU A 57 -17.25 -4.47 -18.02
CA LEU A 57 -15.99 -4.50 -18.74
C LEU A 57 -14.90 -3.83 -17.90
N GLU A 58 -13.75 -4.46 -17.79
CA GLU A 58 -12.53 -3.88 -17.25
C GLU A 58 -11.54 -3.69 -18.41
N ALA A 59 -10.84 -2.57 -18.44
CA ALA A 59 -9.69 -2.38 -19.30
C ALA A 59 -8.66 -1.51 -18.61
N GLY A 60 -7.39 -1.70 -18.93
CA GLY A 60 -6.35 -1.01 -18.18
C GLY A 60 -4.94 -1.39 -18.59
N HIS A 61 -4.00 -1.00 -17.74
CA HIS A 61 -2.60 -1.32 -17.85
C HIS A 61 -2.13 -2.02 -16.58
N VAL A 62 -1.42 -3.13 -16.75
CA VAL A 62 -0.63 -3.79 -15.72
C VAL A 62 0.84 -3.47 -15.96
N GLY A 63 1.54 -2.88 -14.98
CA GLY A 63 2.96 -2.56 -15.11
C GLY A 63 3.34 -1.22 -14.50
N GLU A 64 4.14 -0.45 -15.24
CA GLU A 64 4.57 0.92 -14.95
C GLU A 64 3.82 1.88 -15.90
N LEU A 65 2.59 2.25 -15.53
CA LEU A 65 1.68 3.08 -16.35
C LEU A 65 2.34 4.39 -16.77
N ALA A 66 3.08 5.05 -15.87
CA ALA A 66 3.79 6.28 -16.20
C ALA A 66 4.74 6.09 -17.38
N TRP A 67 5.51 5.00 -17.39
CA TRP A 67 6.41 4.65 -18.48
C TRP A 67 5.65 4.35 -19.77
N ALA A 68 4.55 3.62 -19.67
CA ALA A 68 3.72 3.28 -20.81
C ALA A 68 3.10 4.53 -21.46
N VAL A 69 2.63 5.49 -20.64
CA VAL A 69 2.11 6.79 -21.10
C VAL A 69 3.21 7.63 -21.72
N ALA A 70 4.36 7.76 -21.06
CA ALA A 70 5.51 8.50 -21.58
C ALA A 70 5.95 7.97 -22.96
N ARG A 71 6.05 6.65 -23.11
CA ARG A 71 6.42 5.99 -24.37
C ARG A 71 5.36 6.12 -25.47
N SER A 72 4.09 6.13 -25.10
CA SER A 72 2.97 6.09 -26.08
C SER A 72 2.55 7.46 -26.61
N TYR A 73 2.86 8.56 -25.90
CA TYR A 73 2.30 9.89 -26.16
C TYR A 73 3.33 11.01 -26.42
N GLY A 74 4.51 10.71 -26.97
CA GLY A 74 5.38 11.73 -27.58
C GLY A 74 6.85 11.64 -27.21
N ARG A 75 7.61 12.71 -27.51
CA ARG A 75 9.03 12.76 -27.18
C ARG A 75 9.20 12.73 -25.66
N PRO A 76 10.01 11.80 -25.13
CA PRO A 76 10.29 11.71 -23.70
C PRO A 76 10.64 13.09 -23.15
N GLY A 77 9.91 13.56 -22.12
CA GLY A 77 10.24 14.81 -21.44
C GLY A 77 11.63 14.74 -20.78
N PRO A 78 12.15 15.85 -20.23
CA PRO A 78 13.50 15.89 -19.65
C PRO A 78 13.76 14.90 -18.51
N ARG A 79 12.70 14.31 -17.91
CA ARG A 79 12.80 13.24 -16.89
C ARG A 79 12.46 11.85 -17.39
N ALA A 80 12.34 11.64 -18.69
CA ALA A 80 11.92 10.35 -19.22
C ALA A 80 12.96 9.24 -19.06
N GLU A 81 14.20 9.59 -18.76
CA GLU A 81 15.23 8.67 -18.27
C GLU A 81 14.86 8.02 -16.91
N HIS A 82 13.97 8.66 -16.14
CA HIS A 82 13.32 8.09 -14.95
C HIS A 82 11.92 7.51 -15.25
N GLY A 83 11.43 7.65 -16.49
CA GLY A 83 10.18 7.10 -16.98
C GLY A 83 8.88 7.77 -16.51
N ASP A 84 8.96 9.00 -15.98
CA ASP A 84 7.77 9.77 -15.63
C ASP A 84 7.14 10.43 -16.87
N ALA A 85 5.82 10.31 -17.02
CA ALA A 85 5.08 10.98 -18.09
C ALA A 85 4.79 12.45 -17.73
N SER A 86 4.88 13.35 -18.71
CA SER A 86 4.56 14.78 -18.51
C SER A 86 3.05 15.01 -18.36
N VAL A 87 2.67 16.15 -17.78
CA VAL A 87 1.25 16.57 -17.67
C VAL A 87 0.55 16.58 -19.03
N ALA A 88 1.25 17.01 -20.09
CA ALA A 88 0.71 17.00 -21.45
C ALA A 88 0.46 15.57 -21.98
N GLN A 89 1.34 14.62 -21.65
CA GLN A 89 1.17 13.20 -22.00
C GLN A 89 0.01 12.58 -21.23
N TRP A 90 -0.08 12.81 -19.91
CA TRP A 90 -1.20 12.39 -19.08
C TRP A 90 -2.53 12.98 -19.56
N THR A 91 -2.54 14.26 -19.91
CA THR A 91 -3.72 14.95 -20.47
C THR A 91 -4.15 14.30 -21.79
N THR A 92 -3.20 13.93 -22.64
CA THR A 92 -3.48 13.25 -23.91
C THR A 92 -4.02 11.85 -23.68
N PHE A 93 -3.43 11.09 -22.75
CA PHE A 93 -3.93 9.79 -22.34
C PHE A 93 -5.36 9.86 -21.77
N GLY A 94 -5.65 10.84 -20.93
CA GLY A 94 -7.00 11.10 -20.41
C GLY A 94 -8.01 11.36 -21.54
N LYS A 95 -7.64 12.15 -22.56
CA LYS A 95 -8.48 12.37 -23.75
C LYS A 95 -8.75 11.07 -24.54
N ASP A 96 -7.76 10.18 -24.63
CA ASP A 96 -7.92 8.88 -25.29
C ASP A 96 -8.84 7.94 -24.50
N ILE A 97 -8.75 7.93 -23.17
CA ILE A 97 -9.74 7.24 -22.31
C ILE A 97 -11.13 7.83 -22.56
N SER A 98 -11.28 9.16 -22.57
CA SER A 98 -12.58 9.80 -22.84
C SER A 98 -13.16 9.40 -24.21
N ARG A 99 -12.33 9.38 -25.26
CA ARG A 99 -12.75 9.00 -26.62
C ARG A 99 -13.19 7.54 -26.64
N TRP A 100 -12.42 6.66 -26.01
CA TRP A 100 -12.76 5.24 -25.88
C TRP A 100 -14.10 5.03 -25.14
N LEU A 101 -14.32 5.71 -24.01
CA LEU A 101 -15.56 5.60 -23.25
C LEU A 101 -16.78 6.12 -24.04
N ARG A 102 -16.65 7.19 -24.82
CA ARG A 102 -17.74 7.67 -25.70
C ARG A 102 -18.08 6.65 -26.78
N ALA A 103 -17.07 6.10 -27.45
CA ALA A 103 -17.27 5.05 -28.46
C ALA A 103 -17.92 3.79 -27.85
N LEU A 104 -17.56 3.45 -26.60
CA LEU A 104 -18.23 2.37 -25.88
C LEU A 104 -19.70 2.69 -25.60
N HIS A 105 -20.01 3.93 -25.19
CA HIS A 105 -21.36 4.38 -24.87
C HIS A 105 -22.29 4.39 -26.08
N GLU A 106 -21.77 4.73 -27.27
CA GLU A 106 -22.52 4.69 -28.53
C GLU A 106 -22.97 3.26 -28.88
N VAL A 107 -22.15 2.25 -28.55
CA VAL A 107 -22.47 0.84 -28.83
C VAL A 107 -23.40 0.24 -27.77
N ALA A 108 -23.16 0.58 -26.50
CA ALA A 108 -23.97 0.14 -25.39
C ALA A 108 -24.01 1.24 -24.34
N PRO A 109 -25.19 1.75 -23.95
CA PRO A 109 -25.29 2.80 -22.96
C PRO A 109 -24.56 2.43 -21.67
N ILE A 110 -23.55 3.22 -21.32
CA ILE A 110 -22.81 3.13 -20.06
C ILE A 110 -23.71 3.63 -18.94
N ALA A 111 -23.86 2.81 -17.90
CA ALA A 111 -24.50 3.14 -16.64
C ALA A 111 -23.59 4.05 -15.80
N PHE A 112 -22.35 3.65 -15.61
CA PHE A 112 -21.29 4.45 -14.98
C PHE A 112 -19.91 3.89 -15.30
N VAL A 113 -18.88 4.69 -15.04
CA VAL A 113 -17.47 4.30 -15.10
C VAL A 113 -16.84 4.46 -13.72
N VAL A 114 -15.97 3.54 -13.35
CA VAL A 114 -15.13 3.62 -12.15
C VAL A 114 -13.68 3.59 -12.56
N LEU A 115 -12.94 4.60 -12.11
CA LEU A 115 -11.50 4.63 -12.10
C LEU A 115 -11.08 4.68 -10.62
N PRO A 116 -10.73 3.53 -10.02
CA PRO A 116 -10.35 3.48 -8.61
C PRO A 116 -9.04 4.24 -8.41
N ALA A 117 -8.87 4.82 -7.22
CA ALA A 117 -7.56 5.30 -6.81
C ALA A 117 -6.58 4.13 -6.76
N ASP A 118 -5.39 4.33 -7.30
CA ASP A 118 -4.25 3.52 -6.90
C ASP A 118 -3.82 4.07 -5.53
N ASP A 119 -4.06 3.29 -4.46
CA ASP A 119 -3.81 3.72 -3.07
C ASP A 119 -2.33 4.10 -2.83
N GLU A 120 -1.42 3.75 -3.75
CA GLU A 120 -0.01 4.13 -3.69
C GLU A 120 0.28 5.53 -4.28
N TYR A 121 -0.49 6.01 -5.26
CA TYR A 121 -0.19 7.26 -5.98
C TYR A 121 -1.50 7.96 -6.36
N GLY A 122 -1.88 8.94 -5.53
CA GLY A 122 -3.19 9.59 -5.56
C GLY A 122 -3.70 9.93 -6.96
N THR A 123 -4.87 9.38 -7.30
CA THR A 123 -5.65 9.88 -8.43
C THR A 123 -6.29 11.19 -8.01
N SER A 124 -5.89 12.31 -8.62
CA SER A 124 -6.54 13.59 -8.35
C SER A 124 -7.99 13.56 -8.82
N PHE A 125 -8.94 13.63 -7.89
CA PHE A 125 -10.36 13.63 -8.25
C PHE A 125 -10.82 15.04 -8.62
N GLY A 126 -11.31 15.20 -9.84
CA GLY A 126 -11.90 16.45 -10.30
C GLY A 126 -13.27 16.73 -9.65
N ARG A 127 -13.78 17.95 -9.81
CA ARG A 127 -15.10 18.38 -9.30
C ARG A 127 -16.29 17.52 -9.77
N TRP A 128 -16.10 16.70 -10.79
CA TRP A 128 -17.10 15.77 -11.30
C TRP A 128 -17.17 14.46 -10.52
N HIS A 129 -16.17 14.16 -9.70
CA HIS A 129 -16.11 12.95 -8.91
C HIS A 129 -17.29 12.87 -7.94
N THR A 130 -17.47 13.88 -7.08
CA THR A 130 -18.57 13.93 -6.10
C THR A 130 -19.94 13.90 -6.77
N TRP A 131 -20.15 14.70 -7.83
CA TRP A 131 -21.39 14.66 -8.59
C TRP A 131 -21.65 13.28 -9.20
N SER A 132 -20.64 12.66 -9.82
CA SER A 132 -20.76 11.35 -10.45
C SER A 132 -20.98 10.26 -9.42
N SER A 133 -20.33 10.31 -8.26
CA SER A 133 -20.50 9.36 -7.16
C SER A 133 -21.91 9.41 -6.59
N LEU A 134 -22.42 10.61 -6.26
CA LEU A 134 -23.77 10.81 -5.74
C LEU A 134 -24.86 10.48 -6.77
N ARG A 135 -24.63 10.78 -8.05
CA ARG A 135 -25.59 10.46 -9.14
C ARG A 135 -25.50 9.01 -9.59
N ALA A 136 -24.31 8.43 -9.57
CA ALA A 136 -24.14 7.02 -9.83
C ALA A 136 -24.83 6.21 -8.74
N GLY A 137 -24.81 6.68 -7.48
CA GLY A 137 -25.39 6.07 -6.28
C GLY A 137 -26.77 5.37 -6.43
N PRO A 138 -27.25 4.70 -5.37
CA PRO A 138 -28.15 3.57 -5.53
C PRO A 138 -29.54 3.83 -6.16
N GLU A 139 -29.96 5.09 -6.26
CA GLU A 139 -31.17 5.54 -6.97
C GLU A 139 -31.02 5.53 -8.50
N GLY A 140 -29.78 5.51 -9.00
CA GLY A 140 -29.43 5.61 -10.41
C GLY A 140 -29.15 4.26 -11.07
N ALA A 141 -28.20 4.26 -12.01
CA ALA A 141 -27.89 3.11 -12.86
C ALA A 141 -27.28 1.89 -12.12
N TRP A 142 -27.15 1.97 -10.78
CA TRP A 142 -26.58 0.94 -9.92
C TRP A 142 -27.45 -0.27 -9.71
N GLY A 143 -28.78 -0.13 -9.73
CA GLY A 143 -29.66 -1.25 -9.37
C GLY A 143 -29.30 -2.53 -10.12
N THR A 144 -29.15 -2.45 -11.44
CA THR A 144 -28.80 -3.61 -12.28
C THR A 144 -27.31 -3.95 -12.27
N ALA A 145 -26.46 -2.93 -12.30
CA ALA A 145 -25.01 -3.03 -12.34
C ALA A 145 -24.41 -3.65 -11.07
N VAL A 146 -24.81 -3.13 -9.91
CA VAL A 146 -24.30 -3.56 -8.62
C VAL A 146 -24.89 -4.90 -8.24
N ARG A 147 -26.15 -5.20 -8.59
CA ARG A 147 -26.68 -6.58 -8.54
C ARG A 147 -25.76 -7.57 -9.25
N ALA A 148 -25.23 -7.21 -10.43
CA ALA A 148 -24.28 -8.07 -11.14
C ALA A 148 -22.91 -8.16 -10.46
N LEU A 149 -22.45 -7.11 -9.78
CA LEU A 149 -21.17 -7.08 -9.04
C LEU A 149 -21.24 -7.84 -7.70
N VAL A 150 -22.40 -7.88 -7.04
CA VAL A 150 -22.61 -8.57 -5.75
C VAL A 150 -23.33 -9.91 -5.88
N ALA A 151 -23.72 -10.33 -7.09
CA ALA A 151 -24.31 -11.64 -7.32
C ALA A 151 -23.39 -12.76 -6.79
N LYS A 152 -24.00 -13.82 -6.26
CA LYS A 152 -23.28 -15.02 -5.81
C LYS A 152 -22.48 -15.57 -7.00
N GLY A 153 -21.16 -15.64 -6.87
CA GLY A 153 -20.24 -16.05 -7.93
C GLY A 153 -19.54 -14.91 -8.69
N ALA A 154 -19.82 -13.63 -8.39
CA ALA A 154 -19.05 -12.53 -8.96
C ALA A 154 -17.56 -12.65 -8.57
N PRO A 155 -16.61 -12.46 -9.52
CA PRO A 155 -15.18 -12.46 -9.26
C PRO A 155 -14.80 -11.56 -8.08
N ARG A 156 -13.83 -11.99 -7.26
CA ARG A 156 -13.39 -11.26 -6.04
C ARG A 156 -13.03 -9.79 -6.33
N GLY A 157 -12.41 -9.51 -7.47
CA GLY A 157 -12.06 -8.14 -7.89
C GLY A 157 -13.29 -7.22 -8.06
N LEU A 158 -14.40 -7.74 -8.57
CA LEU A 158 -15.63 -6.96 -8.76
C LEU A 158 -16.30 -6.58 -7.44
N ARG A 159 -16.15 -7.41 -6.39
CA ARG A 159 -16.61 -7.07 -5.04
C ARG A 159 -15.79 -5.93 -4.44
N GLY A 160 -14.48 -5.90 -4.71
CA GLY A 160 -13.60 -4.80 -4.33
C GLY A 160 -14.06 -3.48 -4.95
N VAL A 161 -14.35 -3.49 -6.25
CA VAL A 161 -14.90 -2.31 -6.94
C VAL A 161 -16.22 -1.88 -6.31
N ALA A 162 -17.19 -2.78 -6.13
CA ALA A 162 -18.47 -2.43 -5.52
C ALA A 162 -18.31 -1.82 -4.12
N ARG A 163 -17.43 -2.38 -3.29
CA ARG A 163 -17.10 -1.83 -1.97
C ARG A 163 -16.52 -0.43 -2.09
N TRP A 164 -15.53 -0.22 -2.96
CA TRP A 164 -14.95 1.10 -3.20
C TRP A 164 -16.01 2.12 -3.59
N VAL A 165 -16.94 1.77 -4.49
CA VAL A 165 -18.00 2.73 -4.87
C VAL A 165 -18.95 3.01 -3.70
N PHE A 166 -19.29 2.02 -2.86
CA PHE A 166 -20.09 2.27 -1.65
C PHE A 166 -19.37 3.19 -0.67
N ASP A 167 -18.09 2.94 -0.41
CA ASP A 167 -17.30 3.74 0.51
C ASP A 167 -17.15 5.17 -0.01
N GLN A 168 -16.96 5.34 -1.31
CA GLN A 168 -16.90 6.65 -1.94
C GLN A 168 -18.26 7.38 -1.90
N TYR A 169 -19.37 6.69 -2.16
CA TYR A 169 -20.71 7.26 -2.02
C TYR A 169 -20.96 7.78 -0.60
N ARG A 170 -20.53 7.03 0.44
CA ARG A 170 -20.65 7.48 1.84
C ARG A 170 -19.84 8.73 2.11
N ARG A 171 -18.59 8.79 1.62
CA ARG A 171 -17.73 9.97 1.76
C ARG A 171 -18.36 11.19 1.11
N ASP A 172 -18.82 11.06 -0.13
CA ASP A 172 -19.43 12.17 -0.86
C ASP A 172 -20.78 12.60 -0.24
N LEU A 173 -21.55 11.66 0.32
CA LEU A 173 -22.79 11.96 1.04
C LEU A 173 -22.50 12.79 2.30
N ALA A 174 -21.49 12.43 3.08
CA ALA A 174 -21.10 13.14 4.30
C ALA A 174 -20.65 14.60 4.06
N MET A 175 -20.33 14.95 2.81
CA MET A 175 -19.97 16.32 2.40
C MET A 175 -21.20 17.20 2.08
N LEU A 176 -22.41 16.64 2.04
CA LEU A 176 -23.64 17.39 1.77
C LEU A 176 -24.23 17.99 3.05
N ALA A 177 -25.10 19.00 2.91
CA ALA A 177 -25.88 19.52 4.02
C ALA A 177 -26.79 18.43 4.61
N GLU A 178 -27.11 18.52 5.90
CA GLU A 178 -27.88 17.49 6.62
C GLU A 178 -29.21 17.16 5.94
N ASP A 179 -29.96 18.18 5.54
CA ASP A 179 -31.25 18.03 4.85
C ASP A 179 -31.09 17.35 3.49
N GLU A 180 -29.99 17.61 2.77
CA GLU A 180 -29.68 16.96 1.49
C GLU A 180 -29.28 15.51 1.67
N GLN A 181 -28.50 15.20 2.72
CA GLN A 181 -28.19 13.81 3.09
C GLN A 181 -29.46 13.03 3.37
N ARG A 182 -30.36 13.60 4.19
CA ARG A 182 -31.62 12.96 4.58
C ARG A 182 -32.52 12.74 3.36
N ALA A 183 -32.69 13.76 2.52
CA ALA A 183 -33.45 13.63 1.28
C ALA A 183 -32.91 12.54 0.34
N LYS A 184 -31.57 12.45 0.22
CA LYS A 184 -30.90 11.39 -0.56
C LYS A 184 -31.08 10.01 0.05
N LEU A 185 -30.96 9.88 1.37
CA LEU A 185 -31.15 8.59 2.04
C LEU A 185 -32.62 8.15 1.99
N ASP A 186 -33.56 9.09 2.07
CA ASP A 186 -34.98 8.82 2.04
C ASP A 186 -35.47 8.34 0.67
N ALA A 187 -34.93 8.91 -0.41
CA ALA A 187 -35.26 8.51 -1.76
C ALA A 187 -34.61 7.17 -2.20
N LEU A 188 -33.71 6.58 -1.40
CA LEU A 188 -33.11 5.27 -1.70
C LEU A 188 -34.17 4.16 -1.75
N PRO A 189 -34.24 3.39 -2.86
CA PRO A 189 -35.08 2.20 -2.94
C PRO A 189 -34.74 1.18 -1.84
N ALA A 190 -35.72 0.41 -1.36
CA ALA A 190 -35.53 -0.58 -0.30
C ALA A 190 -34.42 -1.61 -0.61
N GLU A 191 -34.24 -1.96 -1.88
CA GLU A 191 -33.16 -2.84 -2.33
C GLU A 191 -31.77 -2.22 -2.16
N ALA A 192 -31.63 -0.94 -2.51
CA ALA A 192 -30.40 -0.18 -2.32
C ALA A 192 -30.02 -0.08 -0.84
N ARG A 193 -30.99 0.22 0.03
CA ARG A 193 -30.80 0.25 1.48
C ARG A 193 -30.28 -1.09 2.03
N ARG A 194 -30.90 -2.20 1.61
CA ARG A 194 -30.42 -3.56 1.97
C ARG A 194 -29.01 -3.86 1.48
N LEU A 195 -28.61 -3.27 0.36
CA LEU A 195 -27.28 -3.48 -0.21
C LEU A 195 -26.22 -2.68 0.55
N LEU A 196 -26.47 -1.39 0.82
CA LEU A 196 -25.60 -0.57 1.68
C LEU A 196 -25.44 -1.20 3.06
N ALA A 197 -26.54 -1.65 3.67
CA ALA A 197 -26.53 -2.32 4.97
C ALA A 197 -25.59 -3.53 5.00
N ARG A 198 -25.64 -4.39 3.97
CA ARG A 198 -24.76 -5.57 3.85
C ARG A 198 -23.27 -5.23 3.68
N HIS A 199 -22.94 -4.03 3.23
CA HIS A 199 -21.58 -3.61 2.89
C HIS A 199 -21.10 -2.44 3.75
N GLY A 200 -21.41 -2.46 5.05
CA GLY A 200 -20.93 -1.45 6.02
C GLY A 200 -21.99 -0.45 6.48
N GLY A 201 -23.28 -0.78 6.39
CA GLY A 201 -24.36 0.06 6.92
C GLY A 201 -24.89 1.12 5.95
N ILE A 202 -26.09 1.60 6.24
CA ILE A 202 -26.57 2.87 5.67
C ILE A 202 -25.86 3.96 6.48
N PRO A 203 -25.16 4.91 5.85
CA PRO A 203 -24.49 5.98 6.60
C PRO A 203 -25.53 6.75 7.42
N ASP A 204 -25.20 7.05 8.67
CA ASP A 204 -26.00 7.97 9.47
C ASP A 204 -25.97 9.36 8.84
N VAL A 205 -27.06 10.11 9.03
CA VAL A 205 -27.06 11.53 8.70
C VAL A 205 -26.12 12.22 9.67
N VAL A 206 -24.99 12.71 9.17
CA VAL A 206 -24.01 13.42 9.98
C VAL A 206 -24.24 14.90 9.74
N ALA A 207 -24.33 15.72 10.80
CA ALA A 207 -24.31 17.16 10.65
C ALA A 207 -23.12 17.53 9.76
N ALA A 208 -23.38 18.23 8.65
CA ALA A 208 -22.30 18.74 7.81
C ALA A 208 -21.33 19.48 8.73
N ALA A 209 -20.04 19.14 8.66
CA ALA A 209 -19.04 19.86 9.44
C ALA A 209 -19.30 21.36 9.21
N PRO A 210 -19.48 22.17 10.27
CA PRO A 210 -19.86 23.57 10.11
C PRO A 210 -18.84 24.19 9.16
N ASP A 211 -19.33 24.79 8.07
CA ASP A 211 -18.48 25.52 7.14
C ASP A 211 -17.77 26.59 7.99
N PRO A 212 -16.46 26.46 8.24
CA PRO A 212 -15.79 27.32 9.20
C PRO A 212 -15.96 28.75 8.70
N ALA A 213 -16.66 29.58 9.48
CA ALA A 213 -17.00 30.96 9.12
C ALA A 213 -15.76 31.64 8.55
N THR A 214 -15.75 31.82 7.24
CA THR A 214 -14.55 32.18 6.49
C THR A 214 -14.25 33.65 6.78
N PRO A 215 -13.09 34.00 7.38
CA PRO A 215 -12.67 35.39 7.38
C PRO A 215 -12.44 35.82 5.93
N SER A 216 -12.84 37.03 5.54
CA SER A 216 -12.56 37.52 4.19
C SER A 216 -11.04 37.62 3.97
N LEU A 217 -10.56 37.52 2.72
CA LEU A 217 -9.14 37.73 2.38
C LEU A 217 -8.63 39.08 2.92
N ALA A 218 -9.50 40.09 3.00
CA ALA A 218 -9.21 41.38 3.61
C ALA A 218 -9.09 41.30 5.14
N THR A 219 -9.92 40.51 5.82
CA THR A 219 -9.85 40.24 7.26
C THR A 219 -8.57 39.48 7.62
N MET A 220 -8.16 38.52 6.78
CA MET A 220 -6.91 37.76 6.99
C MET A 220 -5.66 38.61 6.73
N ARG A 221 -5.67 39.43 5.67
CA ARG A 221 -4.61 40.43 5.40
C ARG A 221 -4.50 41.47 6.52
N ALA A 222 -5.63 41.94 7.04
CA ALA A 222 -5.67 42.87 8.15
C ALA A 222 -5.11 42.23 9.42
N ALA A 223 -5.51 40.99 9.76
CA ALA A 223 -4.99 40.24 10.91
C ALA A 223 -3.46 40.05 10.81
N PHE A 224 -2.95 39.65 9.65
CA PHE A 224 -1.51 39.49 9.39
C PHE A 224 -0.74 40.83 9.51
N ALA A 225 -1.32 41.92 8.99
CA ALA A 225 -0.74 43.26 9.08
C ALA A 225 -0.76 43.86 10.51
N THR A 226 -1.75 43.51 11.35
CA THR A 226 -1.79 43.93 12.76
C THR A 226 -0.88 43.13 13.67
N VAL A 227 -0.51 41.90 13.32
CA VAL A 227 0.21 41.02 14.25
C VAL A 227 1.72 41.28 14.28
N ARG A 228 2.40 41.70 13.19
CA ARG A 228 3.84 42.03 13.25
C ARG A 228 4.29 43.06 12.21
N GLY A 229 5.14 43.96 12.68
CA GLY A 229 5.68 45.10 11.94
C GLY A 229 6.60 44.75 10.78
N GLN A 230 6.54 45.61 9.77
CA GLN A 230 7.52 45.98 8.74
C GLN A 230 8.75 45.06 8.57
N ASP A 231 8.57 43.93 7.90
CA ASP A 231 9.63 43.33 7.07
C ASP A 231 9.01 42.94 5.72
N GLY A 232 9.09 43.86 4.76
CA GLY A 232 8.34 43.82 3.48
C GLY A 232 8.63 42.60 2.60
N ASP A 233 9.79 41.95 2.75
CA ASP A 233 10.17 40.78 1.95
C ASP A 233 9.32 39.53 2.31
N ARG A 234 8.81 39.42 3.54
CA ARG A 234 8.02 38.25 3.98
C ARG A 234 6.59 38.28 3.45
N GLU A 235 5.96 39.45 3.46
CA GLU A 235 4.60 39.63 2.93
C GLU A 235 4.59 39.44 1.41
N GLU A 236 5.65 39.89 0.72
CA GLU A 236 5.80 39.73 -0.72
C GLU A 236 6.06 38.26 -1.11
N ARG A 237 6.88 37.52 -0.36
CA ARG A 237 7.09 36.07 -0.55
C ARG A 237 5.83 35.25 -0.30
N PHE A 238 5.05 35.58 0.72
CA PHE A 238 3.77 34.91 0.99
C PHE A 238 2.73 35.18 -0.10
N LYS A 239 2.63 36.43 -0.58
CA LYS A 239 1.80 36.77 -1.76
C LYS A 239 2.25 35.99 -2.99
N HIS A 240 3.55 35.94 -3.25
CA HIS A 240 4.12 35.23 -4.39
C HIS A 240 3.88 33.71 -4.31
N ALA A 241 3.95 33.11 -3.12
CA ALA A 241 3.65 31.69 -2.92
C ALA A 241 2.15 31.35 -3.05
N LEU A 242 1.26 32.29 -2.75
CA LEU A 242 -0.18 32.15 -2.98
C LEU A 242 -0.57 32.33 -4.46
N ASP A 243 0.13 33.21 -5.18
CA ASP A 243 -0.16 33.56 -6.57
C ASP A 243 0.56 32.65 -7.60
N ALA A 244 1.58 31.89 -7.17
CA ALA A 244 2.31 30.97 -8.03
C ALA A 244 1.44 29.74 -8.42
N PRO A 245 1.29 29.41 -9.71
CA PRO A 245 0.72 28.13 -10.10
C PRO A 245 1.58 26.99 -9.54
N GLN A 246 0.96 25.91 -9.07
CA GLN A 246 1.64 24.77 -8.44
C GLN A 246 2.63 24.02 -9.35
N ASP A 247 2.87 24.46 -10.59
CA ASP A 247 3.82 23.84 -11.51
C ASP A 247 5.24 24.47 -11.42
N ASP A 248 5.96 24.07 -10.36
CA ASP A 248 7.41 23.78 -10.34
C ASP A 248 8.44 24.85 -10.72
N SER A 249 8.14 26.16 -10.68
CA SER A 249 9.21 27.19 -10.69
C SER A 249 9.06 28.35 -9.70
N GLY A 250 8.03 28.35 -8.86
CA GLY A 250 7.84 29.32 -7.78
C GLY A 250 8.02 28.69 -6.39
N PRO A 251 8.32 29.49 -5.34
CA PRO A 251 8.38 28.96 -3.97
C PRO A 251 7.01 28.41 -3.58
N SER A 252 6.93 27.12 -3.30
CA SER A 252 5.68 26.48 -2.89
C SER A 252 5.31 26.91 -1.45
N LEU A 253 4.02 26.86 -1.11
CA LEU A 253 3.59 27.06 0.29
C LEU A 253 4.28 26.06 1.24
N TRP A 254 4.66 24.89 0.73
CA TRP A 254 5.37 23.87 1.49
C TRP A 254 6.78 24.34 1.82
N ASP A 255 7.55 24.76 0.81
CA ASP A 255 8.92 25.28 1.00
C ASP A 255 8.93 26.53 1.86
N PHE A 256 7.90 27.37 1.76
CA PHE A 256 7.75 28.53 2.61
C PHE A 256 7.51 28.14 4.08
N ALA A 257 6.60 27.20 4.33
CA ALA A 257 6.34 26.70 5.68
C ALA A 257 7.58 26.03 6.31
N THR A 258 8.32 25.22 5.54
CA THR A 258 9.55 24.59 6.04
C THR A 258 10.66 25.61 6.28
N THR A 259 10.80 26.62 5.42
CA THR A 259 11.76 27.72 5.63
C THR A 259 11.45 28.50 6.91
N LEU A 260 10.16 28.75 7.20
CA LEU A 260 9.74 29.39 8.44
C LEU A 260 10.07 28.53 9.67
N ASP A 261 9.86 27.21 9.59
CA ASP A 261 10.23 26.28 10.66
C ASP A 261 11.74 26.27 10.92
N GLU A 262 12.56 26.18 9.85
CA GLU A 262 14.03 26.22 9.94
C GLU A 262 14.55 27.52 10.56
N GLN A 263 13.83 28.63 10.36
CA GLN A 263 14.13 29.93 10.97
C GLN A 263 13.58 30.06 12.41
N GLY A 264 12.93 29.03 12.95
CA GLY A 264 12.33 29.03 14.28
C GLY A 264 10.98 29.74 14.36
N HIS A 265 10.41 30.16 13.23
CA HIS A 265 9.10 30.81 13.14
C HIS A 265 7.95 29.78 13.07
N ARG A 266 7.95 28.83 14.01
CA ARG A 266 7.06 27.65 14.03
C ARG A 266 5.57 27.97 14.06
N GLY A 267 5.17 29.04 14.76
CA GLY A 267 3.78 29.50 14.75
C GLY A 267 3.32 29.95 13.36
N GLU A 268 4.19 30.66 12.64
CA GLU A 268 3.94 31.17 11.29
C GLU A 268 3.96 30.02 10.27
N ALA A 269 4.88 29.06 10.43
CA ALA A 269 4.90 27.82 9.64
C ALA A 269 3.59 27.01 9.80
N ALA A 270 3.09 26.90 11.04
CA ALA A 270 1.81 26.23 11.33
C ALA A 270 0.64 26.94 10.65
N ASP A 271 0.61 28.29 10.66
CA ASP A 271 -0.45 29.07 10.01
C ASP A 271 -0.43 28.93 8.49
N VAL A 272 0.75 28.89 7.86
CA VAL A 272 0.89 28.61 6.42
C VAL A 272 0.38 27.21 6.07
N CYS A 273 0.71 26.19 6.88
CA CYS A 273 0.21 24.83 6.68
C CYS A 273 -1.31 24.72 6.86
N LEU A 274 -1.85 25.41 7.87
CA LEU A 274 -3.29 25.49 8.10
C LEU A 274 -4.01 26.15 6.94
N GLU A 275 -3.41 27.17 6.31
CA GLU A 275 -3.96 27.87 5.14
C GLU A 275 -3.88 27.01 3.88
N ALA A 276 -2.75 26.34 3.65
CA ALA A 276 -2.60 25.43 2.52
C ALA A 276 -3.69 24.35 2.53
N LEU A 277 -3.98 23.75 3.70
CA LEU A 277 -5.05 22.76 3.88
C LEU A 277 -6.48 23.29 3.62
N ARG A 278 -6.68 24.60 3.47
CA ARG A 278 -7.97 25.18 3.08
C ARG A 278 -8.19 25.16 1.57
N GLY A 279 -7.13 25.01 0.78
CA GLY A 279 -7.17 24.86 -0.68
C GLY A 279 -7.07 23.38 -1.13
N PRO A 280 -7.31 23.09 -2.42
CA PRO A 280 -7.00 21.79 -2.98
C PRO A 280 -5.49 21.62 -3.05
N VAL A 281 -4.90 21.06 -2.00
CA VAL A 281 -3.48 20.73 -1.96
C VAL A 281 -3.24 19.34 -2.55
N GLU A 282 -2.16 19.21 -3.31
CA GLU A 282 -1.58 17.92 -3.63
C GLU A 282 -1.08 17.28 -2.32
N TYR A 283 -1.43 16.01 -2.09
CA TYR A 283 -1.04 15.25 -0.90
C TYR A 283 -1.53 15.85 0.44
N PRO A 284 -2.86 15.95 0.66
CA PRO A 284 -3.44 16.53 1.89
C PRO A 284 -3.00 15.79 3.16
N ASP A 285 -2.65 14.52 3.05
CA ASP A 285 -2.07 13.69 4.11
C ASP A 285 -0.73 14.26 4.62
N HIS A 286 0.16 14.67 3.72
CA HIS A 286 1.44 15.27 4.08
C HIS A 286 1.25 16.63 4.76
N TRP A 287 0.28 17.40 4.29
CA TRP A 287 -0.07 18.68 4.88
C TRP A 287 -0.72 18.54 6.27
N HIS A 288 -1.62 17.57 6.46
CA HIS A 288 -2.21 17.28 7.78
C HIS A 288 -1.16 16.82 8.78
N ASN A 289 -0.16 16.07 8.32
CA ASN A 289 0.96 15.65 9.13
C ASN A 289 1.86 16.84 9.51
N LEU A 290 2.28 17.63 8.51
CA LEU A 290 3.13 18.80 8.71
C LEU A 290 2.47 19.82 9.64
N VAL A 291 1.19 20.11 9.47
CA VAL A 291 0.49 21.09 10.31
C VAL A 291 0.42 20.64 11.77
N ILE A 292 0.20 19.36 12.04
CA ILE A 292 0.19 18.84 13.42
C ILE A 292 1.57 18.99 14.03
N GLN A 293 2.62 18.63 13.30
CA GLN A 293 4.00 18.81 13.77
C GLN A 293 4.29 20.27 14.10
N MET A 294 3.98 21.20 13.18
CA MET A 294 4.22 22.63 13.36
C MET A 294 3.42 23.22 14.52
N LEU A 295 2.14 22.82 14.67
CA LEU A 295 1.29 23.27 15.78
C LEU A 295 1.83 22.79 17.12
N VAL A 296 2.32 21.55 17.21
CA VAL A 296 2.93 21.05 18.44
C VAL A 296 4.22 21.78 18.77
N GLN A 297 5.13 21.91 17.80
CA GLN A 297 6.39 22.61 18.01
C GLN A 297 6.21 24.10 18.33
N ALA A 298 5.06 24.69 17.97
CA ALA A 298 4.64 26.04 18.34
C ALA A 298 3.90 26.13 19.69
N GLY A 299 3.70 25.03 20.42
CA GLY A 299 2.97 24.97 21.69
C GLY A 299 1.44 25.06 21.56
N ARG A 300 0.89 24.96 20.34
CA ARG A 300 -0.55 25.06 20.03
C ARG A 300 -1.24 23.69 20.09
N HIS A 301 -1.12 23.04 21.24
CA HIS A 301 -1.51 21.62 21.42
C HIS A 301 -3.01 21.37 21.21
N ASP A 302 -3.88 22.29 21.61
CA ASP A 302 -5.34 22.11 21.44
C ASP A 302 -5.74 22.16 19.95
N GLU A 303 -5.11 23.02 19.16
CA GLU A 303 -5.33 23.09 17.72
C GLU A 303 -4.78 21.87 17.00
N ALA A 304 -3.60 21.38 17.40
CA ALA A 304 -3.04 20.14 16.87
C ALA A 304 -3.95 18.96 17.17
N ARG A 305 -4.52 18.90 18.38
CA ARG A 305 -5.46 17.85 18.82
C ARG A 305 -6.74 17.85 17.98
N ALA A 306 -7.33 19.02 17.72
CA ALA A 306 -8.54 19.14 16.91
C ALA A 306 -8.36 18.62 15.46
N ARG A 307 -7.12 18.51 14.99
CA ARG A 307 -6.78 18.05 13.63
C ARG A 307 -6.42 16.56 13.55
N LEU A 308 -6.23 15.87 14.67
CA LEU A 308 -5.88 14.44 14.70
C LEU A 308 -6.87 13.55 13.93
N PRO A 309 -8.21 13.71 14.02
CA PRO A 309 -9.12 12.87 13.26
C PRO A 309 -8.92 12.97 11.75
N ALA A 310 -8.72 14.19 11.23
CA ALA A 310 -8.47 14.44 9.81
C ALA A 310 -7.12 13.84 9.36
N ALA A 311 -6.06 13.99 10.16
CA ALA A 311 -4.79 13.33 9.86
C ALA A 311 -4.94 11.80 9.84
N LEU A 312 -5.56 11.19 10.86
CA LEU A 312 -5.78 9.74 10.91
C LEU A 312 -6.64 9.20 9.75
N LEU A 313 -7.53 10.03 9.20
CA LEU A 313 -8.32 9.72 8.01
C LEU A 313 -7.50 9.73 6.70
N HIS A 314 -6.40 10.48 6.68
CA HIS A 314 -5.63 10.77 5.47
C HIS A 314 -4.22 10.16 5.45
N THR A 315 -3.60 9.84 6.60
CA THR A 315 -2.21 9.36 6.67
C THR A 315 -2.05 7.92 6.14
N PRO A 316 -1.27 7.68 5.07
CA PRO A 316 -0.85 6.35 4.67
C PRO A 316 0.18 5.78 5.65
N LEU A 317 0.29 4.44 5.70
CA LEU A 317 1.08 3.62 6.64
C LEU A 317 2.56 4.01 6.83
N TYR A 318 3.16 4.83 5.97
CA TYR A 318 4.61 5.09 5.93
C TYR A 318 5.04 6.53 6.30
N ALA A 319 4.12 7.48 6.51
CA ALA A 319 4.47 8.88 6.80
C ALA A 319 4.77 9.19 8.28
N SER A 320 4.94 8.16 9.13
CA SER A 320 4.86 8.28 10.60
C SER A 320 6.16 8.58 11.36
N GLU A 321 7.34 8.50 10.73
CA GLU A 321 8.63 8.68 11.42
C GLU A 321 8.82 10.09 12.00
N ARG A 322 8.39 11.14 11.28
CA ARG A 322 8.62 12.54 11.65
C ARG A 322 7.63 13.10 12.69
N LEU A 323 6.53 12.39 12.94
CA LEU A 323 5.38 12.91 13.70
C LEU A 323 5.32 12.42 15.15
N MET A 324 6.09 11.37 15.47
CA MET A 324 6.08 10.74 16.78
C MET A 324 6.45 11.69 17.94
N PRO A 325 7.45 12.59 17.83
CA PRO A 325 7.73 13.54 18.90
C PRO A 325 6.54 14.47 19.17
N ALA A 326 5.88 14.94 18.10
CA ALA A 326 4.71 15.81 18.22
C ALA A 326 3.51 15.08 18.84
N TRP A 327 3.29 13.81 18.50
CA TRP A 327 2.23 12.99 19.09
C TRP A 327 2.49 12.66 20.56
N ILE A 328 3.74 12.34 20.94
CA ILE A 328 4.12 12.09 22.33
C ILE A 328 3.94 13.37 23.16
N GLU A 329 4.37 14.51 22.66
CA GLU A 329 4.22 15.81 23.33
C GLU A 329 2.75 16.21 23.49
N LEU A 330 1.90 15.92 22.49
CA LEU A 330 0.44 16.08 22.59
C LEU A 330 -0.19 15.20 23.67
N LEU A 331 0.29 13.95 23.81
CA LEU A 331 -0.21 13.00 24.81
C LEU A 331 0.22 13.40 26.22
N ASP A 332 1.46 13.86 26.38
CA ASP A 332 2.00 14.35 27.66
C ASP A 332 1.32 15.65 28.10
N ALA A 333 1.09 16.59 27.17
CA ALA A 333 0.42 17.87 27.46
C ALA A 333 -1.08 17.72 27.79
N ALA A 334 -1.73 16.63 27.36
CA ALA A 334 -3.18 16.45 27.51
C ALA A 334 -3.63 16.04 28.91
N GLY A 335 -2.78 15.43 29.73
CA GLY A 335 -3.09 15.03 31.11
C GLY A 335 -4.29 14.07 31.33
N ARG A 336 -5.10 13.74 30.31
CA ARG A 336 -6.26 12.82 30.36
C ARG A 336 -6.60 12.17 29.00
N GLN A 337 -7.30 11.03 29.10
CA GLN A 337 -7.68 10.06 28.06
C GLN A 337 -8.23 10.70 26.76
N LEU A 338 -7.49 10.54 25.67
CA LEU A 338 -8.04 10.58 24.31
C LEU A 338 -8.93 9.36 24.07
N ASP A 339 -9.84 9.45 23.09
CA ASP A 339 -10.71 8.36 22.65
C ASP A 339 -9.86 7.13 22.31
N ALA A 340 -9.89 6.18 23.26
CA ALA A 340 -8.80 5.24 23.42
C ALA A 340 -8.71 4.34 22.18
N ALA A 341 -9.82 4.07 21.49
CA ALA A 341 -9.87 3.20 20.31
C ALA A 341 -9.05 3.72 19.11
N ALA A 342 -9.03 5.03 18.87
CA ALA A 342 -8.27 5.64 17.77
C ALA A 342 -6.76 5.66 18.08
N VAL A 343 -6.41 5.95 19.33
CA VAL A 343 -5.04 5.86 19.84
C VAL A 343 -4.58 4.40 19.91
N PHE A 344 -5.47 3.44 20.21
CA PHE A 344 -5.20 2.01 20.28
C PHE A 344 -4.80 1.44 18.92
N HIS A 345 -5.51 1.80 17.86
CA HIS A 345 -5.23 1.27 16.52
C HIS A 345 -3.90 1.81 15.96
N GLY A 346 -3.55 3.05 16.27
CA GLY A 346 -2.23 3.63 15.98
C GLY A 346 -1.13 3.00 16.84
N ALA A 347 -1.26 3.05 18.16
CA ALA A 347 -0.24 2.61 19.11
C ALA A 347 0.13 1.12 18.96
N ALA A 348 -0.84 0.23 18.74
CA ALA A 348 -0.57 -1.21 18.56
C ALA A 348 0.23 -1.51 17.28
N LYS A 349 -0.05 -0.79 16.18
CA LYS A 349 0.74 -0.88 14.93
C LYS A 349 2.15 -0.29 15.10
N HIS A 350 2.30 0.75 15.91
CA HIS A 350 3.57 1.44 16.13
C HIS A 350 4.49 0.78 17.15
N ILE A 351 3.98 0.03 18.16
CA ILE A 351 4.81 -0.78 19.06
C ILE A 351 5.62 -1.83 18.28
N SER A 352 5.04 -2.37 17.20
CA SER A 352 5.74 -3.30 16.31
C SER A 352 6.88 -2.63 15.53
N TYR A 353 6.72 -1.34 15.19
CA TYR A 353 7.68 -0.56 14.41
C TYR A 353 8.79 0.11 15.25
N PHE A 354 8.51 0.52 16.50
CA PHE A 354 9.54 0.98 17.43
C PHE A 354 10.48 -0.13 17.87
N SER A 355 9.97 -1.37 17.90
CA SER A 355 10.79 -2.54 18.21
C SER A 355 11.82 -2.76 17.11
N SER A 356 11.44 -2.59 15.84
CA SER A 356 12.38 -2.68 14.71
C SER A 356 13.35 -1.50 14.61
N LEU A 357 12.95 -0.27 14.99
CA LEU A 357 13.85 0.90 15.01
C LEU A 357 14.91 0.87 16.12
N ALA A 358 14.58 0.31 17.29
CA ALA A 358 15.53 0.17 18.39
C ALA A 358 16.71 -0.75 18.02
N ASP A 359 16.51 -1.64 17.05
CA ASP A 359 17.52 -2.61 16.63
C ASP A 359 18.59 -2.02 15.70
N GLY A 360 18.36 -0.84 15.09
CA GLY A 360 19.33 -0.13 14.24
C GLY A 360 20.03 1.09 14.87
N ALA A 361 19.66 1.52 16.08
CA ALA A 361 19.96 2.88 16.57
C ALA A 361 21.26 3.06 17.39
N GLY A 362 22.19 2.10 17.38
CA GLY A 362 23.51 2.24 18.03
C GLY A 362 23.43 2.75 19.49
N ALA A 363 24.07 3.89 19.78
CA ALA A 363 24.13 4.49 21.12
C ALA A 363 22.76 4.93 21.68
N GLU A 364 21.78 5.21 20.82
CA GLU A 364 20.43 5.60 21.23
C GLU A 364 19.51 4.40 21.52
N ARG A 365 19.97 3.16 21.26
CA ARG A 365 19.22 1.92 21.51
C ARG A 365 18.68 1.84 22.93
N ALA A 366 19.50 2.15 23.93
CA ALA A 366 19.06 2.11 25.33
C ALA A 366 17.96 3.15 25.64
N LYS A 367 17.93 4.28 24.93
CA LYS A 367 16.91 5.31 25.08
C LYS A 367 15.61 4.91 24.37
N LEU A 368 15.71 4.37 23.16
CA LEU A 368 14.57 3.87 22.37
C LEU A 368 13.94 2.62 22.99
N THR A 369 14.74 1.69 23.54
CA THR A 369 14.24 0.54 24.30
C THR A 369 13.54 0.97 25.58
N ARG A 370 14.07 1.96 26.31
CA ARG A 370 13.40 2.52 27.50
C ARG A 370 12.11 3.25 27.15
N ALA A 371 12.11 4.04 26.07
CA ALA A 371 10.92 4.71 25.56
C ALA A 371 9.86 3.70 25.11
N SER A 372 10.24 2.64 24.38
CA SER A 372 9.36 1.54 23.97
C SER A 372 8.78 0.80 25.18
N ALA A 373 9.60 0.49 26.19
CA ALA A 373 9.14 -0.16 27.43
C ALA A 373 8.22 0.75 28.28
N ALA A 374 8.46 2.06 28.29
CA ALA A 374 7.58 3.04 28.92
C ALA A 374 6.25 3.17 28.16
N LEU A 375 6.30 3.20 26.83
CA LEU A 375 5.11 3.23 25.96
C LEU A 375 4.28 1.96 26.14
N ARG A 376 4.91 0.77 26.17
CA ARG A 376 4.24 -0.51 26.40
C ARG A 376 3.58 -0.57 27.79
N ARG A 377 4.25 -0.08 28.83
CA ARG A 377 3.67 0.01 30.19
C ARG A 377 2.49 0.98 30.23
N ARG A 378 2.65 2.18 29.67
CA ARG A 378 1.58 3.17 29.63
C ARG A 378 0.40 2.70 28.78
N PHE A 379 0.66 1.99 27.69
CA PHE A 379 -0.34 1.32 26.87
C PHE A 379 -1.12 0.27 27.69
N ALA A 380 -0.41 -0.59 28.45
CA ALA A 380 -1.03 -1.61 29.30
C ALA A 380 -1.84 -1.01 30.47
N GLU A 381 -1.46 0.16 30.97
CA GLU A 381 -2.23 0.93 31.97
C GLU A 381 -3.48 1.55 31.35
N LEU A 382 -3.35 2.26 30.22
CA LEU A 382 -4.48 2.89 29.52
C LEU A 382 -5.50 1.85 29.04
N TRP A 383 -5.05 0.66 28.65
CA TRP A 383 -5.92 -0.47 28.32
C TRP A 383 -6.73 -0.96 29.53
N ARG A 384 -6.07 -1.12 30.68
CA ARG A 384 -6.74 -1.48 31.93
C ARG A 384 -7.76 -0.43 32.36
N GLU A 385 -7.42 0.86 32.24
CA GLU A 385 -8.28 1.96 32.68
C GLU A 385 -9.47 2.24 31.75
N ALA A 386 -9.28 2.12 30.43
CA ALA A 386 -10.29 2.56 29.45
C ALA A 386 -11.10 1.41 28.83
N VAL A 387 -10.52 0.21 28.67
CA VAL A 387 -11.08 -0.87 27.85
C VAL A 387 -11.67 -2.00 28.70
N GLN A 388 -11.01 -2.34 29.83
CA GLN A 388 -11.44 -3.43 30.71
C GLN A 388 -12.90 -3.28 31.21
N PRO A 389 -13.42 -2.09 31.55
CA PRO A 389 -14.80 -1.96 32.03
C PRO A 389 -15.88 -2.09 30.93
N ALA A 390 -15.52 -1.89 29.65
CA ALA A 390 -16.47 -1.80 28.53
C ALA A 390 -16.54 -3.07 27.66
N TRP A 391 -15.68 -4.06 27.90
CA TRP A 391 -15.56 -5.25 27.07
C TRP A 391 -16.28 -6.46 27.66
N GLN A 392 -17.46 -6.78 27.11
CA GLN A 392 -18.01 -8.14 27.19
C GLN A 392 -17.56 -8.92 25.95
N LEU A 393 -16.74 -9.95 26.17
CA LEU A 393 -16.08 -10.81 25.16
C LEU A 393 -17.02 -11.55 24.17
N THR A 394 -18.33 -11.37 24.27
CA THR A 394 -19.35 -12.13 23.53
C THR A 394 -19.76 -11.52 22.19
N THR A 395 -19.26 -10.34 21.79
CA THR A 395 -19.73 -9.62 20.59
C THR A 395 -18.68 -9.45 19.49
N LEU A 396 -17.48 -10.02 19.62
CA LEU A 396 -16.41 -9.88 18.64
C LEU A 396 -16.43 -11.04 17.63
N SER A 397 -16.17 -10.73 16.36
CA SER A 397 -15.92 -11.73 15.32
C SER A 397 -14.56 -12.39 15.53
N ASP A 398 -14.41 -13.64 15.07
CA ASP A 398 -13.17 -14.43 15.23
C ASP A 398 -11.90 -13.72 14.74
N ASP A 399 -11.98 -12.91 13.68
CA ASP A 399 -10.85 -12.09 13.17
C ASP A 399 -10.42 -10.96 14.13
N ALA A 400 -11.34 -10.40 14.91
CA ALA A 400 -11.05 -9.36 15.89
C ALA A 400 -10.45 -9.96 17.17
N LEU A 401 -10.92 -11.16 17.53
CA LEU A 401 -10.33 -11.96 18.61
C LEU A 401 -8.91 -12.39 18.24
N TRP A 402 -8.70 -12.88 17.01
CA TRP A 402 -7.41 -13.28 16.44
C TRP A 402 -6.36 -12.15 16.47
N ASN A 403 -6.73 -10.95 16.01
CA ASN A 403 -5.83 -9.79 16.01
C ASN A 403 -5.50 -9.28 17.43
N ALA A 404 -6.43 -9.43 18.38
CA ALA A 404 -6.17 -9.10 19.78
C ALA A 404 -5.22 -10.12 20.43
N THR A 405 -5.42 -11.41 20.18
CA THR A 405 -4.59 -12.49 20.74
C THR A 405 -3.17 -12.55 20.14
N SER A 406 -3.00 -12.29 18.84
CA SER A 406 -1.66 -12.28 18.21
C SER A 406 -0.78 -11.13 18.72
N ASN A 407 -1.37 -10.06 19.23
CA ASN A 407 -0.66 -8.93 19.82
C ASN A 407 -0.45 -9.09 21.33
N ALA A 408 -1.34 -9.81 22.03
CA ALA A 408 -1.20 -10.14 23.45
C ALA A 408 -0.04 -11.10 23.73
N GLY A 409 0.31 -12.00 22.80
CA GLY A 409 1.47 -12.88 22.91
C GLY A 409 2.82 -12.15 23.05
N LYS A 410 2.88 -10.83 22.80
CA LYS A 410 4.07 -10.00 23.02
C LYS A 410 4.18 -9.43 24.45
N VAL A 411 3.21 -9.70 25.33
CA VAL A 411 3.12 -9.15 26.70
C VAL A 411 3.44 -10.18 27.80
N GLY A 412 3.63 -11.47 27.46
CA GLY A 412 3.95 -12.52 28.42
C GLY A 412 2.72 -13.02 29.20
N CYS A 413 2.39 -14.31 29.08
CA CYS A 413 1.20 -14.91 29.69
C CYS A 413 1.19 -14.86 31.23
N SER A 414 2.36 -14.78 31.86
CA SER A 414 2.52 -14.62 33.31
C SER A 414 1.96 -13.29 33.82
N ASP A 415 2.11 -12.21 33.05
CA ASP A 415 1.65 -10.88 33.41
C ASP A 415 0.12 -10.76 33.24
N LEU A 416 -0.44 -11.51 32.28
CA LEU A 416 -1.89 -11.64 32.10
C LEU A 416 -2.56 -12.44 33.23
N ALA A 417 -1.92 -13.51 33.73
CA ALA A 417 -2.44 -14.27 34.86
C ALA A 417 -2.39 -13.48 36.18
N ALA A 418 -1.32 -12.70 36.39
CA ALA A 418 -1.19 -11.82 37.54
C ALA A 418 -2.19 -10.65 37.54
N ALA A 419 -2.63 -10.21 36.36
CA ALA A 419 -3.58 -9.10 36.18
C ALA A 419 -5.06 -9.53 36.13
N ALA A 420 -5.36 -10.84 36.18
CA ALA A 420 -6.72 -11.36 36.07
C ALA A 420 -7.57 -11.02 37.31
N SER A 421 -8.67 -10.27 37.10
CA SER A 421 -9.58 -9.85 38.17
C SER A 421 -10.64 -10.91 38.50
N SER A 422 -10.80 -11.93 37.64
CA SER A 422 -11.66 -13.08 37.90
C SER A 422 -10.91 -14.42 37.80
N GLU A 423 -11.39 -15.40 38.56
CA GLU A 423 -10.86 -16.78 38.55
C GLU A 423 -10.96 -17.44 37.17
N ARG A 424 -11.94 -17.04 36.35
CA ARG A 424 -12.12 -17.56 34.99
C ARG A 424 -11.05 -17.03 34.03
N GLU A 425 -10.68 -15.75 34.13
CA GLU A 425 -9.60 -15.15 33.34
C GLU A 425 -8.24 -15.70 33.76
N ARG A 426 -8.03 -15.91 35.06
CA ARG A 426 -6.79 -16.52 35.57
C ARG A 426 -6.60 -17.92 35.03
N ARG A 427 -7.66 -18.76 35.05
CA ARG A 427 -7.63 -20.11 34.47
C ARG A 427 -7.46 -20.11 32.95
N ALA A 428 -7.99 -19.11 32.24
CA ALA A 428 -7.77 -18.97 30.81
C ALA A 428 -6.32 -18.61 30.48
N ALA A 429 -5.72 -17.68 31.23
CA ALA A 429 -4.32 -17.29 31.13
C ALA A 429 -3.35 -18.43 31.53
N GLU A 430 -3.65 -19.16 32.60
CA GLU A 430 -2.88 -20.34 33.03
C GLU A 430 -2.99 -21.52 32.07
N ARG A 431 -4.14 -21.67 31.39
CA ARG A 431 -4.31 -22.69 30.34
C ARG A 431 -3.57 -22.30 29.06
N LEU A 432 -3.54 -21.01 28.73
CA LEU A 432 -2.72 -20.45 27.64
C LEU A 432 -1.22 -20.63 27.93
N GLY A 433 -0.77 -20.36 29.16
CA GLY A 433 0.62 -20.59 29.56
C GLY A 433 1.03 -22.07 29.50
N ARG A 434 0.15 -22.99 29.93
CA ARG A 434 0.40 -24.43 29.79
C ARG A 434 0.45 -24.90 28.34
N LEU A 435 -0.40 -24.37 27.46
CA LEU A 435 -0.35 -24.66 26.03
C LEU A 435 0.91 -24.09 25.34
N GLU A 436 1.48 -23.01 25.89
CA GLU A 436 2.76 -22.42 25.45
C GLU A 436 3.96 -23.25 25.93
N ASP A 437 3.92 -23.77 27.16
CA ASP A 437 4.95 -24.62 27.75
C ASP A 437 4.97 -26.05 27.17
N ASP A 438 3.80 -26.61 26.84
CA ASP A 438 3.66 -28.00 26.37
C ASP A 438 3.81 -28.15 24.83
N GLY A 439 3.90 -27.04 24.07
CA GLY A 439 4.08 -27.08 22.61
C GLY A 439 2.91 -27.68 21.82
N GLU A 440 1.78 -27.96 22.46
CA GLU A 440 0.57 -28.58 21.88
C GLU A 440 -0.43 -27.56 21.30
N VAL A 441 0.05 -26.40 20.82
CA VAL A 441 -0.71 -25.63 19.84
C VAL A 441 -0.54 -26.31 18.48
N GLU A 442 -1.32 -27.38 18.27
CA GLU A 442 -1.27 -28.25 17.10
C GLU A 442 -1.54 -27.54 15.76
N ALA A 443 -0.69 -27.89 14.79
CA ALA A 443 -1.05 -28.24 13.41
C ALA A 443 -1.81 -27.21 12.55
N GLY A 444 -1.22 -26.03 12.37
CA GLY A 444 -1.56 -25.16 11.25
C GLY A 444 -0.90 -23.80 11.40
N THR A 445 0.17 -23.56 10.65
CA THR A 445 0.98 -22.33 10.67
C THR A 445 1.80 -22.09 11.94
N PHE A 446 3.03 -22.60 11.88
CA PHE A 446 4.18 -22.15 12.66
C PHE A 446 4.28 -20.61 12.62
N VAL A 447 4.14 -19.93 13.75
CA VAL A 447 4.52 -18.52 13.92
C VAL A 447 5.88 -18.52 14.57
N ALA A 448 6.93 -18.61 13.76
CA ALA A 448 8.25 -18.35 14.25
C ALA A 448 8.37 -16.88 14.70
N PRO A 449 9.20 -16.59 15.73
CA PRO A 449 9.50 -15.21 16.10
C PRO A 449 10.02 -14.43 14.88
N PRO A 450 9.78 -13.10 14.82
CA PRO A 450 10.41 -12.23 13.82
C PRO A 450 11.91 -12.53 13.73
N PHE A 451 12.42 -12.69 12.51
CA PHE A 451 13.78 -13.17 12.21
C PHE A 451 14.88 -12.35 12.93
N ASP A 452 14.68 -11.05 13.00
CA ASP A 452 15.48 -10.05 13.71
C ASP A 452 15.53 -10.28 15.24
N THR A 453 14.47 -10.81 15.82
CA THR A 453 14.35 -11.03 17.27
C THR A 453 14.66 -12.46 17.72
N ALA A 454 14.81 -13.40 16.78
CA ALA A 454 15.10 -14.79 17.11
C ALA A 454 16.52 -14.91 17.72
N THR A 455 16.61 -15.52 18.89
CA THR A 455 17.90 -16.00 19.42
C THR A 455 18.48 -17.05 18.48
N GLU A 456 19.80 -17.20 18.47
CA GLU A 456 20.47 -18.19 17.61
C GLU A 456 19.93 -19.62 17.81
N ALA A 457 19.65 -20.00 19.06
CA ALA A 457 19.06 -21.30 19.37
C ALA A 457 17.60 -21.44 18.88
N GLN A 458 16.80 -20.37 18.90
CA GLN A 458 15.45 -20.39 18.33
C GLN A 458 15.53 -20.52 16.81
N PHE A 459 16.43 -19.76 16.18
CA PHE A 459 16.66 -19.80 14.74
C PHE A 459 17.11 -21.20 14.28
N ASP A 460 18.12 -21.77 14.92
CA ASP A 460 18.61 -23.12 14.62
C ASP A 460 17.51 -24.19 14.81
N ARG A 461 16.63 -24.04 15.81
CA ARG A 461 15.46 -24.93 15.98
C ARG A 461 14.48 -24.83 14.82
N VAL A 462 14.15 -23.61 14.36
CA VAL A 462 13.28 -23.44 13.19
C VAL A 462 13.92 -24.10 11.96
N LEU A 463 15.21 -23.85 11.75
CA LEU A 463 15.93 -24.44 10.63
C LEU A 463 16.02 -25.98 10.70
N ALA A 464 16.07 -26.57 11.89
CA ALA A 464 16.07 -28.02 12.05
C ALA A 464 14.73 -28.67 11.64
N THR A 465 13.61 -27.95 11.75
CA THR A 465 12.28 -28.46 11.39
C THR A 465 11.98 -28.38 9.89
N LEU A 466 12.77 -27.63 9.13
CA LEU A 466 12.55 -27.35 7.70
C LEU A 466 12.28 -28.54 6.78
N PRO A 467 13.02 -29.65 6.87
CA PRO A 467 12.76 -30.80 6.00
C PRO A 467 11.36 -31.39 6.20
N GLN A 468 10.71 -31.04 7.32
CA GLN A 468 9.39 -31.50 7.76
C GLN A 468 8.31 -30.42 7.60
N LEU A 469 8.70 -29.16 7.38
CA LEU A 469 7.75 -28.06 7.25
C LEU A 469 6.97 -28.16 5.93
N ASP A 470 5.72 -27.72 6.00
CA ASP A 470 4.82 -27.71 4.85
C ASP A 470 5.22 -26.69 3.78
N GLU A 471 4.54 -26.77 2.64
CA GLU A 471 4.79 -25.92 1.47
C GLU A 471 4.68 -24.40 1.75
N VAL A 472 3.97 -23.97 2.80
CA VAL A 472 3.77 -22.54 3.14
C VAL A 472 4.97 -21.97 3.90
N SER A 473 5.66 -22.84 4.64
CA SER A 473 6.79 -22.45 5.47
C SER A 473 8.04 -22.13 4.65
N ALA A 474 8.15 -22.69 3.43
CA ALA A 474 9.25 -22.39 2.50
C ALA A 474 9.22 -20.92 2.02
N GLU A 475 8.06 -20.38 1.64
CA GLU A 475 7.93 -18.97 1.20
C GLU A 475 8.36 -17.98 2.29
N LYS A 476 7.94 -18.22 3.54
CA LYS A 476 8.28 -17.35 4.68
C LYS A 476 9.79 -17.31 4.94
N MET A 477 10.48 -18.39 4.61
CA MET A 477 11.92 -18.49 4.80
C MET A 477 12.74 -17.76 3.76
N PHE A 478 12.22 -17.58 2.55
CA PHE A 478 12.88 -16.72 1.59
C PHE A 478 12.78 -15.26 1.97
N ALA A 479 11.64 -14.84 2.54
CA ALA A 479 11.54 -13.52 3.17
C ALA A 479 12.57 -13.36 4.30
N TRP A 480 12.86 -14.41 5.07
CA TRP A 480 13.92 -14.39 6.08
C TRP A 480 15.31 -14.28 5.49
N ALA A 481 15.65 -15.11 4.49
CA ALA A 481 16.94 -15.04 3.81
C ALA A 481 17.18 -13.66 3.20
N TYR A 482 16.15 -13.10 2.56
CA TYR A 482 16.18 -11.78 1.95
C TYR A 482 16.34 -10.66 2.98
N SER A 483 15.72 -10.79 4.15
CA SER A 483 15.88 -9.80 5.24
C SER A 483 17.27 -9.89 5.89
N ALA A 484 17.94 -11.03 5.80
CA ALA A 484 19.25 -11.27 6.38
C ALA A 484 20.41 -10.72 5.52
N THR A 485 20.15 -10.36 4.25
CA THR A 485 21.21 -10.18 3.25
C THR A 485 22.19 -9.04 3.55
N ASP A 486 21.78 -8.09 4.37
CA ASP A 486 22.55 -6.88 4.60
C ASP A 486 23.13 -6.82 6.02
N GLU A 487 22.63 -7.63 6.95
CA GLU A 487 22.96 -7.53 8.39
C GLU A 487 23.61 -8.79 8.98
N ASP A 488 23.32 -9.99 8.46
CA ASP A 488 23.83 -11.25 9.02
C ASP A 488 24.02 -12.34 7.95
N GLU A 489 25.19 -12.31 7.29
CA GLU A 489 25.60 -13.32 6.31
C GLU A 489 25.59 -14.74 6.89
N GLY A 490 25.84 -14.90 8.19
CA GLY A 490 25.85 -16.19 8.87
C GLY A 490 24.47 -16.84 8.89
N ARG A 491 23.45 -16.07 9.28
CA ARG A 491 22.05 -16.55 9.32
C ARG A 491 21.48 -16.82 7.94
N GLU A 492 21.77 -15.97 6.97
CA GLU A 492 21.35 -16.21 5.58
C GLU A 492 21.94 -17.53 5.05
N ARG A 493 23.25 -17.74 5.27
CA ARG A 493 23.92 -18.97 4.86
C ARG A 493 23.25 -20.19 5.49
N LYS A 494 22.89 -20.13 6.78
CA LYS A 494 22.17 -21.22 7.47
C LYS A 494 20.79 -21.47 6.86
N VAL A 495 20.04 -20.42 6.50
CA VAL A 495 18.74 -20.55 5.80
C VAL A 495 18.92 -21.27 4.46
N TYR A 496 19.88 -20.85 3.63
CA TYR A 496 20.14 -21.51 2.35
C TYR A 496 20.63 -22.94 2.51
N GLN A 497 21.48 -23.22 3.51
CA GLN A 497 21.90 -24.59 3.84
C GLN A 497 20.73 -25.48 4.27
N ALA A 498 19.72 -24.91 4.90
CA ALA A 498 18.55 -25.67 5.28
C ALA A 498 17.58 -25.86 4.10
N LEU A 499 17.52 -24.90 3.17
CA LEU A 499 16.79 -25.02 1.91
C LEU A 499 17.31 -26.14 1.01
N THR A 500 18.61 -26.47 1.03
CA THR A 500 19.15 -27.63 0.28
C THR A 500 18.56 -28.96 0.72
N ARG A 501 17.92 -29.00 1.90
CA ARG A 501 17.23 -30.18 2.46
C ARG A 501 15.70 -30.11 2.30
N SER A 502 15.18 -29.03 1.71
CA SER A 502 13.75 -28.86 1.48
C SER A 502 13.25 -29.78 0.35
N ARG A 503 11.96 -30.11 0.38
CA ARG A 503 11.32 -30.88 -0.69
C ARG A 503 10.57 -29.94 -1.64
N PRO A 504 10.65 -30.15 -2.96
CA PRO A 504 9.86 -29.36 -3.91
C PRO A 504 8.36 -29.53 -3.65
N PRO A 505 7.56 -28.45 -3.64
CA PRO A 505 6.11 -28.54 -3.49
C PRO A 505 5.48 -29.45 -4.54
N ALA A 506 4.46 -30.23 -4.14
CA ALA A 506 3.79 -31.17 -5.05
C ALA A 506 2.94 -30.41 -6.09
N LYS A 507 2.32 -29.29 -5.70
CA LYS A 507 1.47 -28.48 -6.57
C LYS A 507 2.31 -27.56 -7.46
N LYS A 508 2.13 -27.65 -8.78
CA LYS A 508 2.86 -26.85 -9.78
C LYS A 508 2.90 -25.34 -9.48
N ALA A 509 1.77 -24.73 -9.14
CA ALA A 509 1.72 -23.29 -8.84
C ALA A 509 2.62 -22.89 -7.65
N ARG A 510 2.67 -23.73 -6.61
CA ARG A 510 3.53 -23.49 -5.44
C ARG A 510 4.99 -23.82 -5.73
N ARG A 511 5.23 -24.87 -6.52
CA ARG A 511 6.58 -25.24 -6.99
C ARG A 511 7.20 -24.09 -7.76
N TYR A 512 6.44 -23.40 -8.60
CA TYR A 512 6.92 -22.22 -9.34
C TYR A 512 7.45 -21.12 -8.41
N HIS A 513 6.72 -20.77 -7.34
CA HIS A 513 7.19 -19.79 -6.35
C HIS A 513 8.45 -20.27 -5.63
N TRP A 514 8.47 -21.53 -5.18
CA TRP A 514 9.66 -22.15 -4.58
C TRP A 514 10.87 -22.15 -5.53
N LEU A 515 10.67 -22.32 -6.84
CA LEU A 515 11.75 -22.22 -7.84
C LEU A 515 12.21 -20.79 -8.09
N MET A 516 11.32 -19.80 -8.02
CA MET A 516 11.72 -18.38 -8.08
C MET A 516 12.62 -18.03 -6.91
N ASP A 517 12.24 -18.52 -5.74
CA ASP A 517 12.96 -18.33 -4.51
C ASP A 517 14.34 -19.03 -4.53
N LEU A 518 14.41 -20.29 -4.98
CA LEU A 518 15.68 -20.99 -5.19
C LEU A 518 16.59 -20.26 -6.20
N ASN A 519 16.02 -19.69 -7.27
CA ASN A 519 16.80 -18.90 -8.22
C ASN A 519 17.49 -17.71 -7.53
N ASN A 520 16.78 -17.01 -6.64
CA ASN A 520 17.35 -15.92 -5.86
C ASN A 520 18.46 -16.43 -4.93
N ALA A 521 18.25 -17.56 -4.25
CA ALA A 521 19.25 -18.20 -3.40
C ALA A 521 20.54 -18.54 -4.15
N ILE A 522 20.41 -19.11 -5.35
CA ILE A 522 21.55 -19.48 -6.22
C ILE A 522 22.35 -18.23 -6.58
N ILE A 523 21.67 -17.15 -6.98
CA ILE A 523 22.30 -15.87 -7.33
C ILE A 523 23.03 -15.27 -6.12
N MET A 524 22.39 -15.24 -4.96
CA MET A 524 22.97 -14.64 -3.75
C MET A 524 24.19 -15.42 -3.25
N THR A 525 24.08 -16.75 -3.17
CA THR A 525 25.21 -17.62 -2.78
C THR A 525 26.36 -17.56 -3.79
N TRP A 526 26.06 -17.48 -5.10
CA TRP A 526 27.06 -17.29 -6.14
C TRP A 526 27.77 -15.94 -6.03
N ARG A 527 27.03 -14.83 -5.87
CA ARG A 527 27.60 -13.48 -5.71
C ARG A 527 28.57 -13.40 -4.53
N ARG A 528 28.24 -14.07 -3.43
CA ARG A 528 29.08 -14.16 -2.22
C ARG A 528 30.17 -15.22 -2.27
N LYS A 529 30.40 -15.84 -3.43
CA LYS A 529 31.43 -16.87 -3.63
C LYS A 529 31.24 -18.10 -2.73
N GLN A 530 30.01 -18.36 -2.26
CA GLN A 530 29.62 -19.59 -1.57
C GLN A 530 29.30 -20.67 -2.61
N LEU A 531 30.27 -20.97 -3.49
CA LEU A 531 30.04 -21.74 -4.72
C LEU A 531 29.53 -23.17 -4.46
N ASP A 532 30.00 -23.83 -3.39
CA ASP A 532 29.53 -25.17 -3.02
C ASP A 532 28.04 -25.17 -2.63
N LEU A 533 27.61 -24.14 -1.91
CA LEU A 533 26.20 -24.00 -1.51
C LEU A 533 25.33 -23.64 -2.71
N SER A 534 25.82 -22.75 -3.58
CA SER A 534 25.17 -22.43 -4.86
C SER A 534 24.98 -23.68 -5.71
N LEU A 535 25.99 -24.55 -5.80
CA LEU A 535 25.90 -25.82 -6.53
C LEU A 535 24.84 -26.75 -5.94
N GLN A 536 24.78 -26.91 -4.61
CA GLN A 536 23.75 -27.74 -3.97
C GLN A 536 22.33 -27.24 -4.28
N LEU A 537 22.13 -25.92 -4.32
CA LEU A 537 20.85 -25.32 -4.67
C LEU A 537 20.50 -25.51 -6.16
N VAL A 538 21.51 -25.42 -7.05
CA VAL A 538 21.37 -25.74 -8.48
C VAL A 538 20.93 -27.20 -8.67
N GLU A 539 21.58 -28.14 -7.98
CA GLU A 539 21.26 -29.57 -8.08
C GLU A 539 19.86 -29.89 -7.53
N LEU A 540 19.45 -29.22 -6.45
CA LEU A 540 18.08 -29.31 -5.92
C LEU A 540 17.03 -28.79 -6.93
N ALA A 541 17.33 -27.72 -7.66
CA ALA A 541 16.43 -27.11 -8.63
C ALA A 541 16.38 -27.84 -9.98
N ALA A 542 17.45 -28.54 -10.36
CA ALA A 542 17.65 -29.10 -11.69
C ALA A 542 16.48 -29.95 -12.23
N PRO A 543 15.83 -30.84 -11.46
CA PRO A 543 14.70 -31.63 -11.94
C PRO A 543 13.49 -30.80 -12.40
N HIS A 544 13.39 -29.55 -11.93
CA HIS A 544 12.25 -28.67 -12.14
C HIS A 544 12.61 -27.36 -12.84
N ALA A 545 13.85 -27.19 -13.31
CA ALA A 545 14.33 -25.94 -13.93
C ALA A 545 13.49 -25.50 -15.14
N HIS A 546 12.91 -26.45 -15.89
CA HIS A 546 12.01 -26.16 -17.02
C HIS A 546 10.73 -25.41 -16.63
N GLU A 547 10.31 -25.45 -15.35
CA GLU A 547 9.15 -24.71 -14.85
C GLU A 547 9.50 -23.23 -14.56
N ASN A 548 10.78 -22.91 -14.29
CA ASN A 548 11.28 -21.55 -14.14
C ASN A 548 12.62 -21.39 -14.90
N PRO A 549 12.59 -20.99 -16.18
CA PRO A 549 13.78 -20.92 -17.03
C PRO A 549 14.89 -19.97 -16.55
N HIS A 550 14.62 -19.07 -15.58
CA HIS A 550 15.64 -18.24 -14.96
C HIS A 550 16.72 -19.08 -14.25
N LEU A 551 16.36 -20.26 -13.75
CA LEU A 551 17.27 -21.18 -13.07
C LEU A 551 18.42 -21.65 -13.97
N PHE A 552 18.16 -21.82 -15.28
CA PHE A 552 19.21 -22.20 -16.22
C PHE A 552 20.32 -21.14 -16.30
N HIS A 553 19.95 -19.86 -16.25
CA HIS A 553 20.94 -18.78 -16.27
C HIS A 553 21.77 -18.78 -14.98
N ALA A 554 21.11 -18.80 -13.83
CA ALA A 554 21.80 -18.82 -12.53
C ALA A 554 22.71 -20.05 -12.41
N ALA A 555 22.25 -21.23 -12.82
CA ALA A 555 23.03 -22.45 -12.83
C ALA A 555 24.25 -22.38 -13.76
N ALA A 556 24.10 -21.78 -14.96
CA ALA A 556 25.22 -21.60 -15.88
C ALA A 556 26.35 -20.77 -15.24
N CYS A 557 26.03 -19.64 -14.59
CA CYS A 557 27.02 -18.79 -13.91
C CYS A 557 27.72 -19.53 -12.76
N THR A 558 26.97 -20.32 -11.98
CA THR A 558 27.54 -21.18 -10.91
C THR A 558 28.50 -22.22 -11.48
N TYR A 559 28.11 -22.94 -12.54
CA TYR A 559 28.97 -23.94 -13.18
C TYR A 559 30.23 -23.34 -13.81
N VAL A 560 30.14 -22.18 -14.48
CA VAL A 560 31.33 -21.47 -15.01
C VAL A 560 32.29 -21.11 -13.88
N SER A 561 31.78 -20.60 -12.76
CA SER A 561 32.59 -20.22 -11.61
C SER A 561 33.32 -21.39 -10.95
N LEU A 562 32.81 -22.61 -11.15
CA LEU A 562 33.40 -23.87 -10.70
C LEU A 562 34.29 -24.53 -11.77
N GLY A 563 34.46 -23.92 -12.95
CA GLY A 563 35.22 -24.49 -14.07
C GLY A 563 34.51 -25.64 -14.79
N ARG A 564 33.21 -25.87 -14.52
CA ARG A 564 32.38 -26.93 -15.11
C ARG A 564 31.73 -26.44 -16.41
N LEU A 565 32.56 -26.17 -17.41
CA LEU A 565 32.16 -25.43 -18.62
C LEU A 565 31.15 -26.20 -19.49
N ASP A 566 31.25 -27.52 -19.57
CA ASP A 566 30.31 -28.33 -20.36
C ASP A 566 28.91 -28.34 -19.72
N GLU A 567 28.83 -28.50 -18.40
CA GLU A 567 27.56 -28.42 -17.67
C GLU A 567 26.97 -27.01 -17.75
N ALA A 568 27.79 -25.97 -17.65
CA ALA A 568 27.35 -24.60 -17.85
C ALA A 568 26.75 -24.38 -19.24
N PHE A 569 27.41 -24.91 -20.29
CA PHE A 569 26.89 -24.83 -21.65
C PHE A 569 25.57 -25.58 -21.81
N ALA A 570 25.41 -26.74 -21.17
CA ALA A 570 24.14 -27.47 -21.15
C ALA A 570 23.00 -26.65 -20.51
N GLN A 571 23.28 -25.87 -19.46
CA GLN A 571 22.29 -24.97 -18.89
C GLN A 571 21.92 -23.83 -19.86
N VAL A 572 22.88 -23.26 -20.59
CA VAL A 572 22.60 -22.26 -21.64
C VAL A 572 21.69 -22.82 -22.73
N VAL A 573 21.93 -24.07 -23.16
CA VAL A 573 21.05 -24.78 -24.10
C VAL A 573 19.64 -24.92 -23.51
N GLY A 574 19.52 -25.36 -22.25
CA GLY A 574 18.24 -25.44 -21.54
C GLY A 574 17.49 -24.11 -21.47
N ALA A 575 18.18 -23.00 -21.20
CA ALA A 575 17.58 -21.66 -21.21
C ALA A 575 16.97 -21.31 -22.57
N VAL A 576 17.67 -21.66 -23.67
CA VAL A 576 17.21 -21.43 -25.05
C VAL A 576 16.02 -22.32 -25.39
N GLU A 577 16.07 -23.60 -25.05
CA GLU A 577 15.00 -24.58 -25.28
C GLU A 577 13.70 -24.19 -24.55
N HIS A 578 13.82 -23.81 -23.28
CA HIS A 578 12.69 -23.43 -22.43
C HIS A 578 12.28 -21.96 -22.53
N ARG A 579 12.74 -21.25 -23.57
CA ARG A 579 12.33 -19.88 -23.90
C ARG A 579 12.52 -18.89 -22.74
N TYR A 580 13.69 -18.92 -22.12
CA TYR A 580 14.11 -17.90 -21.17
C TYR A 580 13.83 -16.49 -21.74
N SER A 581 13.20 -15.61 -20.96
CA SER A 581 12.77 -14.30 -21.45
C SER A 581 13.95 -13.36 -21.74
N GLU A 582 15.07 -13.55 -21.04
CA GLU A 582 16.23 -12.66 -21.10
C GLU A 582 17.40 -13.26 -21.90
N LEU A 583 17.11 -13.98 -23.00
CA LEU A 583 18.16 -14.56 -23.87
C LEU A 583 19.15 -13.51 -24.42
N ALA A 584 18.71 -12.27 -24.61
CA ALA A 584 19.57 -11.18 -25.05
C ALA A 584 20.56 -10.74 -23.96
N ALA A 585 20.19 -10.84 -22.68
CA ALA A 585 21.07 -10.63 -21.55
C ALA A 585 22.05 -11.79 -21.43
N LEU A 586 21.56 -13.04 -21.44
CA LEU A 586 22.37 -14.26 -21.37
C LEU A 586 23.48 -14.29 -22.43
N LYS A 587 23.18 -13.87 -23.66
CA LYS A 587 24.16 -13.81 -24.76
C LYS A 587 25.35 -12.88 -24.48
N ARG A 588 25.18 -11.88 -23.61
CA ARG A 588 26.18 -10.84 -23.30
C ARG A 588 26.66 -10.91 -21.85
N ASP A 589 26.24 -11.92 -21.10
CA ASP A 589 26.57 -12.05 -19.69
C ASP A 589 28.04 -12.42 -19.53
N THR A 590 28.83 -11.48 -19.00
CA THR A 590 30.27 -11.64 -18.80
C THR A 590 30.61 -12.73 -17.78
N ASP A 591 29.68 -13.10 -16.90
CA ASP A 591 29.87 -14.17 -15.91
C ASP A 591 29.90 -15.57 -16.55
N LEU A 592 29.47 -15.70 -17.82
CA LEU A 592 29.65 -16.92 -18.59
C LEU A 592 31.08 -17.11 -19.11
N GLY A 593 31.94 -16.10 -18.96
CA GLY A 593 33.38 -16.19 -19.16
C GLY A 593 33.78 -16.84 -20.51
N PRO A 594 34.57 -17.93 -20.50
CA PRO A 594 35.05 -18.58 -21.72
C PRO A 594 33.95 -19.02 -22.69
N LEU A 595 32.73 -19.34 -22.21
CA LEU A 595 31.63 -19.81 -23.06
C LEU A 595 31.26 -18.80 -24.14
N LEU A 596 31.38 -17.50 -23.87
CA LEU A 596 31.09 -16.44 -24.83
C LEU A 596 31.95 -16.54 -26.10
N THR A 597 33.12 -17.19 -26.01
CA THR A 597 34.04 -17.36 -27.14
C THR A 597 33.76 -18.63 -27.94
N TRP A 598 33.03 -19.60 -27.38
CA TRP A 598 32.81 -20.91 -27.99
C TRP A 598 32.04 -20.82 -29.32
N PRO A 599 32.50 -21.48 -30.39
CA PRO A 599 31.78 -21.52 -31.66
C PRO A 599 30.36 -22.06 -31.52
N THR A 600 30.16 -23.08 -30.70
CA THR A 600 28.85 -23.71 -30.42
C THR A 600 27.90 -22.75 -29.71
N PHE A 601 28.38 -21.98 -28.73
CA PHE A 601 27.60 -20.93 -28.07
C PHE A 601 27.15 -19.86 -29.07
N LYS A 602 28.06 -19.37 -29.93
CA LYS A 602 27.72 -18.39 -30.97
C LYS A 602 26.69 -18.94 -31.97
N ALA A 603 26.83 -20.20 -32.38
CA ALA A 603 25.91 -20.87 -33.29
C ALA A 603 24.50 -21.03 -32.69
N LEU A 604 24.41 -21.39 -31.40
CA LEU A 604 23.13 -21.54 -30.68
C LEU A 604 22.26 -20.28 -30.81
N PHE A 605 22.81 -19.10 -30.59
CA PHE A 605 22.07 -17.83 -30.71
C PHE A 605 21.93 -17.30 -32.15
N ALA A 606 22.75 -17.75 -33.10
CA ALA A 606 22.62 -17.36 -34.50
C ALA A 606 21.40 -18.01 -35.16
N SER A 607 21.11 -19.28 -34.82
CA SER A 607 19.98 -20.06 -35.35
C SER A 607 18.59 -19.48 -35.06
N ARG A 608 18.49 -18.53 -34.12
CA ARG A 608 17.23 -17.92 -33.67
C ARG A 608 16.99 -16.50 -34.19
N ARG A 609 17.89 -15.99 -35.04
CA ARG A 609 17.71 -14.68 -35.71
C ARG A 609 16.83 -14.77 -36.96
N THR A 610 16.51 -15.98 -37.40
CA THR A 610 15.51 -16.32 -38.43
C THR A 610 14.19 -16.61 -37.76
#